data_AF-A0A256ZUQ8-F1
#
_entry.id   AF-A0A256ZUQ8-F1
#
_cell.length_a   1.000
_cell.length_b   1.000
_cell.length_c   1.000
_cell.angle_alpha   90.00
_cell.angle_beta   90.00
_cell.angle_gamma   90.00
#
_symmetry.space_group_name_H-M   'P 1'
#
loop_
_entity.id
_entity.type
_entity.pdbx_description
1 polymer ?
#
loop_
_entity_poly.entity_id
_entity_poly.type
_entity_poly.pdbx_seq_one_letter_code
_entity_poly.pdbx_strand_id
1 'polypeptide(L)'
;MYRAKPLSDAKIKEMVSRLAAKAGAKAGLPEPKLYIADLPVPNAFATGRCPAKAAICVTRGLLDLLKKDEIEGVLAHEMSHIKHRDTLIQTMSATIAGAITWLGYLFWFGDSRNRSIFSYLLLFFLVPIAATLIRMAISSTVLNTPADRRTCQAAPWNALSNGVKTFNS
;
A
#
# COMPACT_ATOMS: atom_id res chain seq x y z
N MET A 1 -19.10 14.16 20.10
CA MET A 1 -17.89 14.12 19.23
C MET A 1 -17.07 12.88 19.56
N TYR A 2 -17.23 11.78 18.80
CA TYR A 2 -16.46 10.56 19.01
C TYR A 2 -15.12 10.67 18.28
N ARG A 3 -14.02 10.66 19.03
CA ARG A 3 -12.65 10.62 18.49
C ARG A 3 -12.17 9.18 18.50
N ALA A 4 -11.54 8.72 17.42
CA ALA A 4 -10.69 7.52 17.51
C ALA A 4 -9.67 7.76 18.62
N LYS A 5 -9.36 6.73 19.42
CA LYS A 5 -8.32 6.82 20.45
C LYS A 5 -7.34 5.66 20.23
N PRO A 6 -6.04 5.85 20.52
CA PRO A 6 -5.15 4.71 20.62
C PRO A 6 -5.71 3.74 21.67
N LEU A 7 -5.73 2.44 21.36
CA LEU A 7 -6.38 1.43 22.21
C LEU A 7 -5.81 1.46 23.62
N SER A 8 -6.68 1.65 24.61
CA SER A 8 -6.37 1.56 26.04
C SER A 8 -6.63 0.16 26.62
N ASP A 9 -7.53 -0.63 26.03
CA ASP A 9 -7.76 -2.02 26.44
C ASP A 9 -6.66 -2.92 25.83
N ALA A 10 -5.72 -3.32 26.69
CA ALA A 10 -4.56 -4.11 26.30
C ALA A 10 -4.94 -5.46 25.67
N LYS A 11 -6.04 -6.09 26.11
CA LYS A 11 -6.43 -7.43 25.66
C LYS A 11 -7.05 -7.41 24.27
N ILE A 12 -7.92 -6.44 24.02
CA ILE A 12 -8.51 -6.22 22.69
C ILE A 12 -7.42 -5.78 21.72
N LYS A 13 -6.50 -4.91 22.17
CA LYS A 13 -5.36 -4.47 21.37
C LYS A 13 -4.49 -5.62 20.94
N GLU A 14 -4.12 -6.48 21.87
CA GLU A 14 -3.30 -7.64 21.57
C GLU A 14 -3.98 -8.59 20.58
N MET A 15 -5.29 -8.84 20.75
CA MET A 15 -6.08 -9.66 19.83
C MET A 15 -6.07 -9.08 18.41
N VAL A 16 -6.44 -7.81 18.27
CA VAL A 16 -6.51 -7.16 16.95
C VAL A 16 -5.12 -7.04 16.32
N SER A 17 -4.07 -6.75 17.11
CA SER A 17 -2.67 -6.75 16.62
C SER A 17 -2.28 -8.11 16.09
N ARG A 18 -2.58 -9.19 16.82
CA ARG A 18 -2.25 -10.54 16.37
C ARG A 18 -2.95 -10.91 15.07
N LEU A 19 -4.24 -10.57 14.94
CA LEU A 19 -5.01 -10.83 13.71
C LEU A 19 -4.50 -9.97 12.54
N ALA A 20 -4.22 -8.69 12.77
CA ALA A 20 -3.67 -7.79 11.78
C ALA A 20 -2.26 -8.21 11.34
N ALA A 21 -1.41 -8.65 12.26
CA ALA A 21 -0.08 -9.19 11.97
C ALA A 21 -0.17 -10.47 11.14
N LYS A 22 -1.09 -11.38 11.46
CA LYS A 22 -1.35 -12.60 10.68
C LYS A 22 -1.84 -12.27 9.26
N ALA A 23 -2.75 -11.31 9.13
CA ALA A 23 -3.23 -10.83 7.84
C ALA A 23 -2.12 -10.13 7.03
N GLY A 24 -1.31 -9.30 7.67
CA GLY A 24 -0.14 -8.63 7.09
C GLY A 24 0.90 -9.63 6.61
N ALA A 25 1.24 -10.62 7.42
CA ALA A 25 2.19 -11.68 7.06
C ALA A 25 1.72 -12.48 5.82
N LYS A 26 0.43 -12.86 5.77
CA LYS A 26 -0.17 -13.49 4.58
C LYS A 26 -0.11 -12.60 3.34
N ALA A 27 -0.24 -11.29 3.52
CA ALA A 27 -0.17 -10.31 2.44
C ALA A 27 1.26 -9.90 2.05
N GLY A 28 2.28 -10.27 2.84
CA GLY A 28 3.66 -9.79 2.68
C GLY A 28 3.82 -8.30 3.03
N LEU A 29 2.95 -7.77 3.90
CA LEU A 29 2.94 -6.37 4.30
C LEU A 29 3.42 -6.18 5.75
N PRO A 30 4.03 -5.02 6.07
CA PRO A 30 4.41 -4.67 7.42
C PRO A 30 3.18 -4.49 8.32
N GLU A 31 3.37 -4.60 9.64
CA GLU A 31 2.28 -4.47 10.60
C GLU A 31 1.69 -3.04 10.59
N PRO A 32 0.37 -2.88 10.39
CA PRO A 32 -0.27 -1.56 10.34
C PRO A 32 -0.43 -0.98 11.75
N LYS A 33 -0.58 0.35 11.82
CA LYS A 33 -1.01 1.00 13.07
C LYS A 33 -2.48 0.73 13.33
N LEU A 34 -2.81 0.32 14.55
CA LEU A 34 -4.19 -0.01 14.93
C LEU A 34 -4.83 1.06 15.81
N TYR A 35 -6.07 1.39 15.50
CA TYR A 35 -6.90 2.34 16.24
C TYR A 35 -8.28 1.74 16.54
N ILE A 36 -8.86 2.13 17.67
CA ILE A 36 -10.26 1.83 17.98
C ILE A 36 -11.05 3.13 18.03
N ALA A 37 -12.20 3.13 17.36
CA ALA A 37 -13.21 4.16 17.51
C ALA A 37 -14.33 3.65 18.43
N ASP A 38 -14.68 4.45 19.43
CA ASP A 38 -15.72 4.13 20.39
C ASP A 38 -17.10 4.46 19.80
N LEU A 39 -17.52 3.65 18.83
CA LEU A 39 -18.77 3.80 18.08
C LEU A 39 -19.55 2.48 18.13
N PRO A 40 -20.87 2.52 18.34
CA PRO A 40 -21.71 1.31 18.36
C PRO A 40 -21.96 0.75 16.96
N VAL A 41 -21.73 1.55 15.90
CA VAL A 41 -21.91 1.11 14.52
C VAL A 41 -20.76 0.19 14.10
N PRO A 42 -21.00 -1.03 13.62
CA PRO A 42 -19.97 -1.97 13.22
C PRO A 42 -19.28 -1.51 11.92
N ASN A 43 -17.99 -1.18 12.01
CA ASN A 43 -17.19 -0.75 10.86
C ASN A 43 -15.68 -0.98 11.10
N ALA A 44 -14.94 -1.16 10.01
CA ALA A 44 -13.48 -1.12 9.98
C ALA A 44 -13.03 -0.45 8.68
N PHE A 45 -11.97 0.36 8.74
CA PHE A 45 -11.45 1.01 7.55
C PHE A 45 -9.93 1.13 7.58
N ALA A 46 -9.30 0.85 6.44
CA ALA A 46 -7.88 1.08 6.22
C ALA A 46 -7.59 2.45 5.60
N THR A 47 -6.50 3.07 6.01
CA THR A 47 -5.95 4.29 5.42
C THR A 47 -4.43 4.23 5.33
N GLY A 48 -3.87 4.97 4.38
CA GLY A 48 -2.45 4.97 4.06
C GLY A 48 -2.24 4.74 2.56
N ARG A 49 -1.31 5.52 1.98
CA ARG A 49 -0.91 5.40 0.56
C ARG A 49 0.27 4.44 0.36
N CYS A 50 0.82 3.93 1.46
CA CYS A 50 2.07 3.17 1.50
C CYS A 50 1.92 2.11 2.62
N PRO A 51 2.22 0.83 2.35
CA PRO A 51 2.04 -0.24 3.34
C PRO A 51 2.80 0.02 4.65
N ALA A 52 4.00 0.60 4.57
CA ALA A 52 4.85 0.87 5.73
C ALA A 52 4.28 1.90 6.74
N LYS A 53 3.28 2.69 6.34
CA LYS A 53 2.58 3.65 7.22
C LYS A 53 1.06 3.49 7.18
N ALA A 54 0.60 2.30 6.82
CA ALA A 54 -0.81 1.96 6.87
C ALA A 54 -1.35 2.03 8.30
N ALA A 55 -2.60 2.47 8.42
CA ALA A 55 -3.34 2.47 9.66
C ALA A 55 -4.72 1.85 9.42
N ILE A 56 -5.17 1.00 10.33
CA ILE A 56 -6.50 0.42 10.32
C ILE A 56 -7.22 0.88 11.58
N CYS A 57 -8.44 1.37 11.41
CA CYS A 57 -9.33 1.73 12.50
C CYS A 57 -10.50 0.75 12.55
N VAL A 58 -10.79 0.22 13.73
CA VAL A 58 -11.89 -0.70 13.97
C VAL A 58 -12.84 -0.09 15.00
N THR A 59 -14.15 -0.19 14.81
CA THR A 59 -15.11 0.30 15.81
C THR A 59 -15.37 -0.72 16.90
N ARG A 60 -15.74 -0.26 18.10
CA ARG A 60 -16.16 -1.15 19.20
C ARG A 60 -17.37 -2.00 18.80
N GLY A 61 -18.35 -1.41 18.10
CA GLY A 61 -19.50 -2.13 17.57
C GLY A 61 -19.16 -3.30 16.63
N LEU A 62 -18.05 -3.21 15.87
CA LEU A 62 -17.60 -4.32 15.03
C LEU A 62 -17.04 -5.48 15.87
N LEU A 63 -16.29 -5.15 16.92
CA LEU A 63 -15.68 -6.13 17.82
C LEU A 63 -16.72 -6.84 18.69
N ASP A 64 -17.80 -6.15 19.04
CA ASP A 64 -18.89 -6.71 19.82
C ASP A 64 -19.81 -7.61 18.96
N LEU A 65 -19.90 -7.34 17.65
CA LEU A 65 -20.76 -8.07 16.72
C LEU A 65 -20.09 -9.33 16.14
N LEU A 66 -18.81 -9.23 15.75
CA LEU A 66 -18.12 -10.26 14.97
C LEU A 66 -17.24 -11.17 15.82
N LYS A 67 -17.13 -12.43 15.40
CA LYS A 67 -16.18 -13.40 15.98
C LYS A 67 -14.76 -13.15 15.46
N LYS A 68 -13.76 -13.71 16.16
CA LYS A 68 -12.33 -13.54 15.83
C LYS A 68 -11.99 -13.86 14.38
N ASP A 69 -12.55 -14.93 13.82
CA ASP A 69 -12.26 -15.36 12.44
C ASP A 69 -12.88 -14.41 11.41
N GLU A 70 -14.05 -13.85 11.70
CA GLU A 70 -14.71 -12.85 10.87
C GLU A 70 -13.95 -11.52 10.91
N ILE A 71 -13.45 -11.13 12.08
CA ILE A 71 -12.56 -9.97 12.24
C ILE A 71 -11.27 -10.17 11.44
N GLU A 72 -10.66 -11.36 11.47
CA GLU A 72 -9.49 -11.68 10.62
C GLU A 72 -9.81 -11.49 9.13
N GLY A 73 -10.99 -11.95 8.69
CA GLY A 73 -11.46 -11.79 7.32
C GLY A 73 -11.61 -10.32 6.91
N VAL A 74 -12.24 -9.50 7.73
CA VAL A 74 -12.41 -8.05 7.48
C VAL A 74 -11.05 -7.35 7.44
N LEU A 75 -10.17 -7.63 8.40
CA LEU A 75 -8.82 -7.05 8.43
C LEU A 75 -7.99 -7.47 7.22
N ALA A 76 -8.10 -8.72 6.77
CA ALA A 76 -7.43 -9.20 5.58
C ALA A 76 -7.96 -8.51 4.30
N HIS A 77 -9.26 -8.30 4.20
CA HIS A 77 -9.88 -7.55 3.11
C HIS A 77 -9.36 -6.11 3.04
N GLU A 78 -9.39 -5.40 4.17
CA GLU A 78 -8.89 -4.02 4.28
C GLU A 78 -7.38 -3.92 3.99
N MET A 79 -6.59 -4.90 4.43
CA MET A 79 -5.17 -5.00 4.15
C MET A 79 -4.89 -5.22 2.65
N SER A 80 -5.73 -6.00 1.98
CA SER A 80 -5.61 -6.22 0.54
C SER A 80 -5.82 -4.92 -0.25
N HIS A 81 -6.72 -4.02 0.18
CA HIS A 81 -6.92 -2.73 -0.47
C HIS A 81 -5.69 -1.84 -0.39
N ILE A 82 -4.95 -1.88 0.72
CA ILE A 82 -3.67 -1.16 0.86
C ILE A 82 -2.65 -1.69 -0.15
N LYS A 83 -2.52 -3.02 -0.27
CA LYS A 83 -1.58 -3.68 -1.20
C LYS A 83 -1.87 -3.36 -2.66
N HIS A 84 -3.14 -3.45 -3.07
CA HIS A 84 -3.54 -3.22 -4.46
C HIS A 84 -3.33 -1.76 -4.87
N ARG A 85 -3.61 -0.80 -3.99
CA ARG A 85 -3.37 0.63 -4.25
C ARG A 85 -1.89 0.93 -4.48
N ASP A 86 -1.01 0.33 -3.69
CA ASP A 86 0.44 0.47 -3.84
C ASP A 86 0.93 -0.09 -5.20
N THR A 87 0.45 -1.28 -5.56
CA THR A 87 0.79 -1.96 -6.82
C THR A 87 0.34 -1.15 -8.05
N LEU A 88 -0.85 -0.53 -8.00
CA LEU A 88 -1.36 0.32 -9.07
C LEU A 88 -0.48 1.56 -9.27
N ILE A 89 -0.13 2.26 -8.18
CA ILE A 89 0.73 3.47 -8.24
C ILE A 89 2.12 3.12 -8.77
N GLN A 90 2.70 2.00 -8.32
CA GLN A 90 3.99 1.52 -8.80
C GLN A 90 3.95 1.18 -10.30
N THR A 91 2.90 0.49 -10.75
CA THR A 91 2.74 0.12 -12.15
C THR A 91 2.58 1.36 -13.04
N MET A 92 1.75 2.31 -12.63
CA MET A 92 1.57 3.57 -13.37
C MET A 92 2.88 4.37 -13.46
N SER A 93 3.61 4.49 -12.34
CA SER A 93 4.92 5.16 -12.31
C SER A 93 5.91 4.50 -13.27
N ALA A 94 5.98 3.15 -13.26
CA ALA A 94 6.85 2.39 -14.15
C ALA A 94 6.47 2.58 -15.63
N THR A 95 5.17 2.58 -15.96
CA THR A 95 4.69 2.82 -17.33
C THR A 95 5.05 4.23 -17.81
N ILE A 96 4.85 5.25 -16.98
CA ILE A 96 5.20 6.64 -17.31
C ILE A 96 6.71 6.79 -17.50
N ALA A 97 7.51 6.25 -16.58
CA ALA A 97 8.96 6.25 -16.71
C ALA A 97 9.42 5.56 -18.00
N GLY A 98 8.86 4.38 -18.30
CA GLY A 98 9.14 3.65 -19.53
C GLY A 98 8.77 4.45 -20.79
N ALA A 99 7.63 5.14 -20.80
CA ALA A 99 7.21 5.99 -21.91
C ALA A 99 8.16 7.20 -22.11
N ILE A 100 8.59 7.84 -21.02
CA ILE A 100 9.56 8.95 -21.08
C ILE A 100 10.92 8.44 -21.60
N THR A 101 11.40 7.29 -21.11
CA THR A 101 12.64 6.68 -21.61
C THR A 101 12.54 6.36 -23.10
N TRP A 102 11.41 5.84 -23.56
CA TRP A 102 11.13 5.58 -24.97
C TRP A 102 11.17 6.84 -25.83
N LEU A 103 10.52 7.91 -25.38
CA LEU A 103 10.56 9.20 -26.06
C LEU A 103 11.97 9.79 -26.07
N GLY A 104 12.68 9.71 -24.94
CA GLY A 104 14.08 10.13 -24.83
C GLY A 104 14.98 9.39 -25.81
N TYR A 105 14.75 8.08 -26.00
CA TYR A 105 15.46 7.33 -27.03
C TYR A 105 15.10 7.78 -28.44
N LEU A 106 13.83 8.00 -28.77
CA LEU A 106 13.43 8.51 -30.08
C LEU A 106 14.06 9.88 -30.39
N PHE A 107 14.18 10.77 -29.39
CA PHE A 107 14.83 12.08 -29.55
C PHE A 107 16.36 12.01 -29.59
N TRP A 108 16.98 11.23 -28.71
CA TRP A 108 18.45 11.09 -28.63
C TRP A 108 19.05 10.32 -29.82
N PHE A 109 18.29 9.35 -30.33
CA PHE A 109 18.71 8.53 -31.46
C PHE A 109 18.12 8.97 -32.80
N GLY A 110 17.08 9.82 -32.80
CA GLY A 110 16.42 10.36 -33.99
C GLY A 110 17.30 11.27 -34.83
N ASP A 111 18.42 11.77 -34.30
CA ASP A 111 19.44 12.53 -35.04
C ASP A 111 20.78 11.78 -35.11
N SER A 112 20.79 10.60 -35.75
CA SER A 112 22.04 9.92 -36.06
C SER A 112 21.98 9.22 -37.42
N ARG A 113 22.46 9.91 -38.46
CA ARG A 113 22.51 9.48 -39.87
C ARG A 113 23.29 8.19 -40.16
N ASN A 114 23.76 7.46 -39.16
CA ASN A 114 24.59 6.27 -39.39
C ASN A 114 24.59 5.25 -38.23
N ARG A 115 23.42 4.76 -37.83
CA ARG A 115 23.32 3.51 -37.05
C ARG A 115 22.31 2.57 -37.71
N SER A 116 22.71 1.31 -37.86
CA SER A 116 21.94 0.26 -38.53
C SER A 116 20.63 -0.01 -37.77
N ILE A 117 19.53 -0.20 -38.51
CA ILE A 117 18.20 -0.58 -37.99
C ILE A 117 18.27 -1.75 -36.98
N PHE A 118 19.26 -2.62 -37.15
CA PHE A 118 19.57 -3.73 -36.27
C PHE A 118 19.86 -3.32 -34.82
N SER A 119 20.56 -2.19 -34.59
CA SER A 119 20.82 -1.72 -33.22
C SER A 119 19.56 -1.24 -32.51
N TYR A 120 18.59 -0.69 -33.24
CA TYR A 120 17.30 -0.28 -32.68
C TYR A 120 16.43 -1.48 -32.33
N LEU A 121 16.38 -2.48 -33.20
CA LEU A 121 15.67 -3.74 -32.94
C LEU A 121 16.26 -4.49 -31.73
N LEU A 122 17.59 -4.51 -31.60
CA LEU A 122 18.23 -5.15 -30.45
C LEU A 122 17.89 -4.46 -29.12
N LEU A 123 17.95 -3.13 -29.08
CA LEU A 123 17.59 -2.34 -27.88
C LEU A 123 16.08 -2.45 -27.56
N PHE A 124 15.22 -2.51 -28.58
CA PHE A 124 13.77 -2.70 -28.42
C PHE A 124 13.43 -3.95 -27.62
N PHE A 125 14.17 -5.05 -27.82
CA PHE A 125 13.96 -6.29 -27.06
C PHE A 125 14.73 -6.31 -25.74
N LEU A 126 15.97 -5.81 -25.70
CA LEU A 126 16.79 -5.87 -24.48
C LEU A 126 16.26 -4.97 -23.36
N VAL A 127 15.76 -3.77 -23.69
CA VAL A 127 15.37 -2.77 -22.67
C VAL A 127 14.14 -3.21 -21.86
N PRO A 128 13.02 -3.69 -22.44
CA PRO A 128 11.89 -4.19 -21.67
C PRO A 128 12.26 -5.40 -20.80
N ILE A 129 13.12 -6.30 -21.31
CA ILE A 129 13.60 -7.46 -20.55
C ILE A 129 14.46 -7.01 -19.37
N ALA A 130 15.38 -6.07 -19.57
CA ALA A 130 16.16 -5.50 -18.48
C ALA A 130 15.27 -4.80 -17.45
N ALA A 131 14.26 -4.05 -17.90
CA ALA A 131 13.33 -3.33 -17.02
C ALA A 131 12.44 -4.29 -16.20
N THR A 132 11.95 -5.39 -16.79
CA THR A 132 11.17 -6.39 -16.05
C THR A 132 12.02 -7.14 -15.04
N LEU A 133 13.27 -7.47 -15.38
CA LEU A 133 14.23 -8.06 -14.45
C LEU A 133 14.55 -7.12 -13.27
N ILE A 134 14.78 -5.83 -13.55
CA ILE A 134 14.99 -4.81 -12.50
C ILE A 134 13.72 -4.68 -11.64
N ARG A 135 12.52 -4.66 -12.23
CA ARG A 135 11.26 -4.56 -11.50
C ARG A 135 11.03 -5.75 -10.57
N MET A 136 11.35 -6.97 -11.01
CA MET A 136 11.27 -8.17 -10.18
C MET A 136 12.31 -8.15 -9.04
N ALA A 137 13.52 -7.65 -9.30
CA ALA A 137 14.57 -7.51 -8.29
C ALA A 137 14.20 -6.49 -7.18
N ILE A 138 13.47 -5.44 -7.54
CA ILE A 138 13.01 -4.40 -6.61
C ILE A 138 11.79 -4.85 -5.78
N SER A 139 10.92 -5.70 -6.35
CA SER A 139 9.61 -6.05 -5.76
C SER A 139 9.66 -6.82 -4.44
N SER A 140 10.76 -7.49 -4.10
CA SER A 140 10.88 -8.28 -2.86
C SER A 140 11.75 -7.62 -1.79
N THR A 141 12.60 -6.66 -2.15
CA THR A 141 13.64 -6.11 -1.27
C THR A 141 13.30 -4.70 -0.74
N VAL A 142 12.64 -3.87 -1.54
CA VAL A 142 12.46 -2.44 -1.19
C VAL A 142 11.32 -2.20 -0.18
N LEU A 143 10.29 -3.05 -0.16
CA LEU A 143 9.16 -2.95 0.78
C LEU A 143 9.57 -3.09 2.27
N ASN A 144 10.80 -3.53 2.56
CA ASN A 144 11.30 -3.72 3.93
C ASN A 144 12.52 -2.84 4.29
N THR A 145 12.95 -1.94 3.39
CA THR A 145 14.12 -1.08 3.65
C THR A 145 13.79 0.17 4.48
N PRO A 146 14.67 0.59 5.42
CA PRO A 146 14.47 1.80 6.22
C PRO A 146 14.36 3.11 5.40
N ALA A 147 14.81 3.12 4.15
CA ALA A 147 14.83 4.29 3.28
C ALA A 147 13.42 4.72 2.81
N ASP A 148 12.56 3.77 2.45
CA ASP A 148 11.18 4.04 2.00
C ASP A 148 10.27 4.55 3.15
N ARG A 149 10.66 4.27 4.40
CA ARG A 149 9.98 4.83 5.58
C ARG A 149 10.07 6.36 5.68
N ARG A 150 10.98 7.01 4.96
CA ARG A 150 11.16 8.49 5.00
C ARG A 150 10.29 9.23 3.98
N THR A 151 10.01 8.63 2.83
CA THR A 151 9.22 9.21 1.72
C THR A 151 7.72 9.06 1.93
N CYS A 152 7.29 8.01 2.64
CA CYS A 152 5.88 7.87 3.00
C CYS A 152 5.51 8.88 4.09
N GLN A 153 4.60 9.83 3.84
CA GLN A 153 3.99 10.60 4.93
C GLN A 153 3.17 9.65 5.82
N ALA A 154 3.26 9.80 7.13
CA ALA A 154 2.39 9.05 8.04
C ALA A 154 0.93 9.38 7.74
N ALA A 155 0.04 8.38 7.77
CA ALA A 155 -1.39 8.63 7.66
C ALA A 155 -1.77 9.74 8.66
N PRO A 156 -2.19 10.93 8.17
CA PRO A 156 -2.47 12.04 9.05
C PRO A 156 -3.68 11.70 9.91
N TRP A 157 -3.65 12.08 11.19
CA TRP A 157 -4.79 11.94 12.12
C TRP A 157 -6.11 12.45 11.53
N ASN A 158 -6.01 13.48 10.69
CA ASN A 158 -7.14 14.07 9.97
C ASN A 158 -7.83 13.07 9.02
N ALA A 159 -7.10 12.13 8.41
CA ALA A 159 -7.67 11.11 7.54
C ALA A 159 -8.51 10.09 8.33
N LEU A 160 -8.03 9.65 9.49
CA LEU A 160 -8.76 8.73 10.37
C LEU A 160 -10.00 9.41 10.99
N SER A 161 -9.86 10.65 11.44
CA SER A 161 -10.97 11.41 12.02
C SER A 161 -12.03 11.83 11.00
N ASN A 162 -11.66 12.13 9.75
CA ASN A 162 -12.63 12.36 8.68
C ASN A 162 -13.37 11.08 8.28
N GLY A 163 -12.67 9.94 8.22
CA GLY A 163 -13.30 8.64 8.01
C GLY A 163 -14.35 8.32 9.08
N VAL A 164 -14.03 8.59 10.35
CA VAL A 164 -15.02 8.46 11.45
C VAL A 164 -16.20 9.42 11.29
N LYS A 165 -15.98 10.66 10.83
CA LYS A 165 -17.05 11.66 10.64
C LYS A 165 -18.00 11.30 9.51
N THR A 166 -17.50 10.77 8.39
CA THR A 166 -18.33 10.38 7.23
C THR A 166 -19.32 9.26 7.53
N PHE A 167 -19.10 8.48 8.59
CA PHE A 167 -20.02 7.41 9.02
C PHE A 167 -20.97 7.84 10.14
N ASN A 168 -20.82 9.05 10.68
CA ASN A 168 -21.64 9.57 11.78
C ASN A 168 -22.49 10.79 11.33
N SER A 169 -22.64 10.98 10.03
CA SER A 169 -23.45 12.01 9.37
C SER A 169 -24.55 11.36 8.55
#